data_AF-A0A4R8FV40-F1
#
_entry.id   AF-A0A4R8FV40-F1
#
_cell.length_a   1.000
_cell.length_b   1.000
_cell.length_c   1.000
_cell.angle_alpha   90.00
_cell.angle_beta   90.00
_cell.angle_gamma   90.00
#
_symmetry.space_group_name_H-M   'P 1'
#
loop_
_entity.id
_entity.type
_entity.pdbx_description
1 polymer ?
#
loop_
_entity_poly.entity_id
_entity_poly.type
_entity_poly.pdbx_seq_one_letter_code
_entity_poly.pdbx_strand_id
1 'polypeptide(L)'
;MPWGLFDELKEDAVSHDDAEPPWWLESGAETCQSCQRTFHYEAGYHCFHCDSPICPVCVVELHETRQVICPECHARDGGTNGEDAG
;
A
#
# COMPACT_ATOMS: atom_id res chain seq x y z
N MET A 1 -19.32 8.47 48.64
CA MET A 1 -18.34 7.74 47.81
C MET A 1 -17.61 8.77 46.96
N PRO A 2 -16.37 9.17 47.30
CA PRO A 2 -15.73 10.29 46.63
C PRO A 2 -15.25 9.90 45.23
N TRP A 3 -15.62 10.73 44.27
CA TRP A 3 -15.24 10.67 42.86
C TRP A 3 -13.77 11.05 42.68
N GLY A 4 -12.85 10.08 42.80
CA GLY A 4 -11.41 10.31 42.69
C GLY A 4 -10.62 9.09 42.18
N LEU A 5 -11.15 8.38 41.17
CA LEU A 5 -10.52 7.18 40.58
C LEU A 5 -10.58 7.16 39.04
N PHE A 6 -10.58 8.33 38.39
CA PHE A 6 -10.52 8.42 36.92
C PHE A 6 -9.38 9.32 36.42
N ASP A 7 -8.44 9.70 37.30
CA ASP A 7 -7.30 10.58 37.02
C ASP A 7 -5.96 9.81 37.04
N GLU A 8 -5.98 8.52 36.69
CA GLU A 8 -4.79 7.63 36.65
C GLU A 8 -4.69 6.88 35.30
N LEU A 9 -5.14 7.54 34.23
CA LEU A 9 -4.91 7.17 32.81
C LEU A 9 -4.34 8.37 32.03
N LYS A 10 -3.69 9.29 32.72
CA LYS A 10 -2.63 10.10 32.11
C LYS A 10 -1.35 9.28 32.28
N GLU A 11 -0.47 9.29 31.29
CA GLU A 11 0.95 8.90 31.44
C GLU A 11 1.32 7.44 31.12
N ASP A 12 0.92 6.95 29.96
CA ASP A 12 1.86 6.14 29.16
C ASP A 12 1.99 6.81 27.79
N ALA A 13 2.79 7.87 27.78
CA ALA A 13 3.29 8.46 26.55
C ALA A 13 4.18 7.42 25.84
N VAL A 14 3.58 6.57 25.00
CA VAL A 14 4.33 5.82 24.00
C VAL A 14 4.90 6.85 23.03
N SER A 15 6.15 7.21 23.26
CA SER A 15 7.03 7.89 22.32
C SER A 15 6.93 7.18 20.97
N HIS A 16 6.36 7.89 20.00
CA HIS A 16 5.82 7.34 18.76
C HIS A 16 6.86 7.19 17.63
N ASP A 17 8.11 6.86 17.95
CA ASP A 17 9.22 6.88 16.97
C ASP A 17 10.00 5.56 16.81
N ASP A 18 9.69 4.49 17.56
CA ASP A 18 10.37 3.18 17.44
C ASP A 18 9.40 2.00 17.23
N ALA A 19 8.31 2.19 16.47
CA ALA A 19 7.50 1.05 16.06
C ALA A 19 8.22 0.31 14.92
N GLU A 20 8.69 -0.91 15.17
CA GLU A 20 9.17 -1.78 14.10
C GLU A 20 8.08 -1.89 13.01
N PRO A 21 8.45 -1.77 11.72
CA PRO A 21 7.46 -1.88 10.66
C PRO A 21 6.78 -3.26 10.77
N PRO A 22 5.47 -3.35 10.52
CA PRO A 22 4.81 -4.64 10.57
C PRO A 22 5.39 -5.53 9.46
N TRP A 23 5.40 -6.84 9.69
CA TRP A 23 6.03 -7.84 8.79
C TRP A 23 5.65 -7.70 7.30
N TRP A 24 4.44 -7.22 6.98
CA TRP A 24 3.97 -7.04 5.61
C TRP A 24 4.58 -5.82 4.88
N LEU A 25 5.27 -4.94 5.62
CA LEU A 25 6.06 -3.82 5.11
C LEU A 25 7.58 -4.09 5.13
N GLU A 26 8.00 -5.25 5.64
CA GLU A 26 9.39 -5.70 5.59
C GLU A 26 9.80 -6.16 4.18
N SER A 27 11.11 -6.17 3.92
CA SER A 27 11.69 -6.61 2.65
C SER A 27 11.60 -8.13 2.50
N GLY A 28 10.89 -8.60 1.48
CA GLY A 28 10.80 -10.02 1.11
C GLY A 28 11.57 -10.39 -0.16
N ALA A 29 11.21 -11.51 -0.78
CA ALA A 29 11.90 -12.04 -1.96
C ALA A 29 11.41 -11.44 -3.30
N GLU A 30 10.21 -10.85 -3.32
CA GLU A 30 9.61 -10.30 -4.54
C GLU A 30 10.05 -8.87 -4.78
N THR A 31 10.18 -8.45 -6.04
CA THR A 31 10.57 -7.08 -6.40
C THR A 31 9.43 -6.38 -7.16
N CYS A 32 8.98 -5.25 -6.62
CA CYS A 32 7.97 -4.43 -7.29
C CYS A 32 8.58 -3.75 -8.52
N GLN A 33 8.01 -3.98 -9.71
CA GLN A 33 8.55 -3.41 -10.94
C GLN A 33 8.41 -1.88 -11.01
N SER A 34 7.44 -1.30 -10.31
CA SER A 34 7.20 0.14 -10.34
C SER A 34 8.10 0.94 -9.40
N CYS A 35 8.37 0.47 -8.17
CA CYS A 35 9.22 1.18 -7.21
C CYS A 35 10.58 0.51 -6.92
N GLN A 36 10.83 -0.67 -7.50
CA GLN A 36 12.06 -1.46 -7.35
C GLN A 36 12.40 -1.86 -5.90
N ARG A 37 11.45 -1.72 -4.97
CA ARG A 37 11.59 -2.21 -3.59
C ARG A 37 11.18 -3.68 -3.51
N THR A 38 11.79 -4.38 -2.57
CA THR A 38 11.48 -5.77 -2.26
C THR A 38 10.33 -5.88 -1.26
N PHE A 39 9.49 -6.90 -1.36
CA PHE A 39 8.35 -7.13 -0.48
C PHE A 39 8.05 -8.63 -0.34
N HIS A 40 7.27 -9.02 0.68
CA HIS A 40 6.83 -10.40 0.87
C HIS A 40 5.73 -10.78 -0.13
N TYR A 41 5.88 -11.90 -0.82
CA TYR A 41 4.92 -12.38 -1.82
C TYR A 41 3.48 -12.40 -1.27
N GLU A 42 3.31 -12.84 -0.03
CA GLU A 42 2.02 -12.96 0.66
C GLU A 42 1.33 -11.61 0.94
N ALA A 43 2.11 -10.52 0.96
CA ALA A 43 1.61 -9.16 1.18
C ALA A 43 1.39 -8.39 -0.13
N GLY A 44 1.78 -8.97 -1.28
CA GLY A 44 1.72 -8.32 -2.59
C GLY A 44 0.45 -8.59 -3.39
N TYR A 45 0.36 -7.86 -4.50
CA TYR A 45 -0.70 -7.97 -5.49
C TYR A 45 -0.09 -8.26 -6.87
N HIS A 46 -0.92 -8.71 -7.81
CA HIS A 46 -0.53 -8.84 -9.22
C HIS A 46 -1.40 -7.91 -10.06
N CYS A 47 -0.79 -7.22 -11.03
CA CYS A 47 -1.54 -6.34 -11.93
C CYS A 47 -2.51 -7.14 -12.78
N PHE A 48 -3.79 -6.77 -12.79
CA PHE A 48 -4.80 -7.44 -13.63
C PHE A 48 -4.46 -7.39 -15.15
N HIS A 49 -3.70 -6.39 -15.61
CA HIS A 49 -3.41 -6.21 -17.04
C HIS A 49 -2.10 -6.84 -17.50
N CYS A 50 -1.02 -6.73 -16.73
CA CYS A 50 0.31 -7.18 -17.13
C CYS A 50 0.85 -8.32 -16.25
N ASP A 51 0.10 -8.74 -15.24
CA ASP A 51 0.45 -9.80 -14.29
C ASP A 51 1.75 -9.56 -13.50
N SER A 52 2.29 -8.34 -13.56
CA SER A 52 3.50 -7.98 -12.83
C SER A 52 3.23 -7.90 -11.32
N PRO A 53 4.19 -8.31 -10.47
CA PRO A 53 4.10 -8.15 -9.02
C PRO A 53 4.08 -6.66 -8.61
N ILE A 54 3.21 -6.32 -7.66
CA ILE A 54 3.01 -4.98 -7.11
C ILE A 54 3.07 -5.04 -5.58
N CYS A 55 3.87 -4.17 -4.96
CA CYS A 55 3.91 -4.09 -3.51
C CYS A 55 2.62 -3.43 -2.95
N PRO A 56 2.28 -3.69 -1.67
CA PRO A 56 1.11 -3.09 -1.02
C PRO A 56 1.13 -1.55 -0.94
N VAL A 57 2.27 -0.91 -1.23
CA VAL A 57 2.40 0.55 -1.29
C VAL A 57 2.07 1.11 -2.68
N CYS A 58 2.34 0.36 -3.75
CA CYS A 58 2.19 0.85 -5.13
C CYS A 58 0.90 0.38 -5.82
N VAL A 59 0.13 -0.52 -5.19
CA VAL A 59 -1.10 -1.04 -5.77
C VAL A 59 -2.12 0.09 -5.98
N VAL A 60 -2.77 0.08 -7.14
CA VAL A 60 -3.88 0.99 -7.47
C VAL A 60 -5.15 0.16 -7.59
N GLU A 61 -6.18 0.51 -6.83
CA GLU A 61 -7.49 -0.14 -6.90
C GLU A 61 -8.43 0.63 -7.85
N LEU A 62 -8.91 -0.04 -8.89
CA LEU A 62 -9.97 0.45 -9.75
C LEU A 62 -11.33 0.20 -9.08
N HIS A 63 -11.87 1.21 -8.39
CA HIS A 63 -13.12 1.06 -7.63
C HIS A 63 -14.32 0.58 -8.47
N GLU A 64 -14.39 0.94 -9.76
CA GLU A 64 -15.49 0.55 -10.65
C GLU A 64 -15.53 -0.96 -10.93
N THR A 65 -14.35 -1.57 -11.12
CA THR A 65 -14.21 -2.99 -11.47
C THR A 65 -13.76 -3.85 -10.29
N ARG A 66 -13.37 -3.22 -9.17
CA ARG A 66 -12.71 -3.83 -8.01
C ARG A 66 -11.44 -4.62 -8.40
N GLN A 67 -10.77 -4.17 -9.45
CA GLN A 67 -9.51 -4.76 -9.90
C GLN A 67 -8.34 -3.98 -9.31
N VAL A 68 -7.21 -4.67 -9.15
CA VAL A 68 -5.95 -4.04 -8.77
C VAL A 68 -5.02 -4.01 -9.97
N ILE A 69 -4.40 -2.86 -10.21
CA ILE A 69 -3.48 -2.64 -11.34
C ILE A 69 -2.22 -1.91 -10.87
N CYS A 70 -1.16 -2.01 -11.66
CA CYS A 70 0.06 -1.25 -11.39
C CYS A 70 -0.09 0.22 -11.83
N PRO A 71 0.71 1.14 -11.25
CA PRO A 71 0.70 2.56 -11.63
C PRO A 71 0.95 2.80 -13.12
N GLU A 72 1.76 1.96 -13.77
CA GLU A 72 2.08 2.08 -15.19
C GLU A 72 0.88 1.75 -16.09
N CYS A 73 0.12 0.68 -15.77
CA CYS A 73 -1.12 0.37 -16.47
C CYS A 73 -2.18 1.44 -16.20
N HIS A 74 -2.31 1.90 -14.95
CA HIS A 74 -3.25 2.96 -14.60
C HIS A 74 -3.00 4.25 -15.39
N ALA A 75 -1.72 4.64 -15.56
CA ALA A 75 -1.35 5.82 -16.34
C ALA A 75 -1.71 5.68 -17.83
N ARG A 76 -1.63 4.46 -18.39
CA ARG A 76 -2.00 4.18 -19.79
C ARG A 76 -3.50 4.22 -20.00
N ASP A 77 -4.27 3.67 -19.06
CA ASP A 77 -5.74 3.67 -19.14
C ASP A 77 -6.34 5.06 -18.92
N GLY A 78 -5.76 5.85 -18.00
CA GLY A 78 -6.13 7.26 -17.82
C GLY A 78 -5.70 8.19 -18.96
N GLY A 79 -4.82 7.71 -19.84
CA GLY A 79 -4.28 8.43 -20.99
C GLY A 79 -5.13 8.34 -22.26
N THR A 80 -6.21 7.54 -22.30
CA THR A 80 -7.03 7.38 -23.52
C THR A 80 -7.98 8.56 -23.81
N ASN A 81 -7.56 9.80 -23.49
CA ASN A 81 -8.24 11.03 -23.89
C ASN A 81 -7.34 11.93 -24.74
N GLY A 82 -6.55 11.35 -25.64
CA GLY A 82 -6.01 12.10 -26.77
C GLY A 82 -4.77 11.48 -27.39
N GLU A 83 -4.96 10.66 -28.43
CA GLU A 83 -3.99 10.50 -29.52
C GLU A 83 -4.72 9.86 -30.72
N ASP A 84 -5.64 10.64 -31.29
CA ASP A 84 -5.90 10.60 -32.73
C ASP A 84 -4.65 11.18 -33.43
N ALA A 85 -3.78 10.34 -34.01
CA ALA A 85 -2.92 10.71 -35.14
C ALA A 85 -2.19 9.47 -35.69
N GLY A 86 -2.63 9.00 -36.87
CA GLY A 86 -1.93 8.00 -37.68
C GLY A 86 -2.81 7.42 -38.77
#